data_AF-A0A1Q7ATT3-F1
#
_entry.id   AF-A0A1Q7ATT3-F1
#
_cell.length_a   1.000
_cell.length_b   1.000
_cell.length_c   1.000
_cell.angle_alpha   90.00
_cell.angle_beta   90.00
_cell.angle_gamma   90.00
#
_symmetry.space_group_name_H-M   'P 1'
#
loop_
_entity.id
_entity.type
_entity.pdbx_description
1 polymer ?
#
loop_
_entity_poly.entity_id
_entity_poly.type
_entity_poly.pdbx_seq_one_letter_code
_entity_poly.pdbx_strand_id
1 'polypeptide(L)'
;MAWVRRRHRAVAVAVALASSPLWAAASGPPGHETLVVPEVVPPALVAAITAGRPDGYPVGGIDVSSHDHRRYTVHWPTEVAAGSRFVYVKATEGTAYVNPHFEADYAAARAAHRYVGAYVFARPDLGDPVGQADHFLRHARFARDAETLVPFVDLEWPYPGVRADPCYNLKPDQLRAWIHEEPARPAGRVDDVRAVAVPAR
;
A
#
# COMPACT_ATOMS: atom_id res chain seq x y z
N MET A 1 61.46 -47.06 20.68
CA MET A 1 61.15 -45.83 19.92
C MET A 1 61.36 -46.12 18.44
N ALA A 2 60.29 -46.44 17.71
CA ALA A 2 60.35 -46.72 16.28
C ALA A 2 59.47 -45.73 15.51
N TRP A 3 60.08 -45.10 14.52
CA TRP A 3 59.59 -43.99 13.74
C TRP A 3 58.86 -44.50 12.50
N VAL A 4 57.61 -44.07 12.27
CA VAL A 4 56.87 -44.38 11.03
C VAL A 4 56.52 -43.08 10.33
N ARG A 5 57.26 -42.81 9.24
CA ARG A 5 56.90 -41.83 8.20
C ARG A 5 55.62 -42.27 7.51
N ARG A 6 54.52 -41.51 7.65
CA ARG A 6 53.37 -41.62 6.73
C ARG A 6 53.60 -40.69 5.54
N ARG A 7 53.66 -41.30 4.36
CA ARG A 7 53.76 -40.65 3.05
C ARG A 7 52.40 -40.03 2.70
N HIS A 8 52.42 -38.77 2.27
CA HIS A 8 51.27 -38.05 1.75
C HIS A 8 50.75 -38.73 0.47
N ARG A 9 49.46 -39.03 0.42
CA ARG A 9 48.74 -39.31 -0.83
C ARG A 9 47.74 -38.17 -1.02
N ALA A 10 48.04 -37.30 -1.98
CA ALA A 10 47.09 -36.32 -2.47
C ALA A 10 45.94 -37.06 -3.17
N VAL A 11 44.70 -36.82 -2.73
CA VAL A 11 43.51 -37.27 -3.42
C VAL A 11 42.92 -36.04 -4.09
N ALA A 12 42.96 -36.01 -5.42
CA ALA A 12 42.25 -35.03 -6.21
C ALA A 12 40.75 -35.36 -6.13
N VAL A 13 39.96 -34.48 -5.53
CA VAL A 13 38.50 -34.55 -5.56
C VAL A 13 38.04 -33.78 -6.79
N ALA A 14 37.50 -34.49 -7.78
CA ALA A 14 36.84 -33.89 -8.93
C ALA A 14 35.57 -33.18 -8.46
N VAL A 15 35.51 -31.87 -8.65
CA VAL A 15 34.28 -31.08 -8.47
C VAL A 15 33.40 -31.33 -9.70
N ALA A 16 32.34 -32.13 -9.51
CA ALA A 16 31.24 -32.18 -10.45
C ALA A 16 30.25 -31.06 -10.11
N LEU A 17 30.17 -30.04 -10.96
CA LEU A 17 29.09 -29.06 -10.96
C LEU A 17 27.80 -29.78 -11.38
N ALA A 18 26.97 -30.14 -10.41
CA ALA A 18 25.57 -30.46 -10.63
C ALA A 18 24.75 -29.35 -9.96
N SER A 19 24.27 -28.41 -10.77
CA SER A 19 23.20 -27.49 -10.41
C SER A 19 21.94 -28.33 -10.17
N SER A 20 21.66 -28.66 -8.91
CA SER A 20 20.43 -29.37 -8.54
C SER A 20 19.26 -28.37 -8.51
N PRO A 21 18.23 -28.55 -9.35
CA PRO A 21 16.96 -27.89 -9.16
C PRO A 21 16.25 -28.65 -8.03
N LEU A 22 16.30 -28.10 -6.83
CA LEU A 22 15.44 -28.53 -5.73
C LEU A 22 14.43 -27.41 -5.46
N TRP A 23 13.57 -27.17 -6.47
CA TRP A 23 12.22 -26.71 -6.19
C TRP A 23 11.34 -27.95 -6.21
N ALA A 24 11.04 -28.45 -5.01
CA ALA A 24 10.17 -29.58 -4.79
C ALA A 24 8.77 -29.26 -5.34
N ALA A 25 8.36 -30.01 -6.36
CA ALA A 25 6.97 -30.17 -6.74
C ALA A 25 6.40 -31.41 -6.04
N ALA A 26 5.34 -31.23 -5.26
CA ALA A 26 4.34 -32.23 -4.85
C ALA A 26 3.33 -31.47 -3.94
N SER A 27 2.01 -31.42 -4.15
CA SER A 27 1.10 -32.32 -4.86
C SER A 27 -0.19 -31.57 -5.24
N GLY A 28 -0.60 -31.61 -6.51
CA GLY A 28 -1.96 -31.24 -6.96
C GLY A 28 -2.41 -32.25 -8.03
N PRO A 29 -3.68 -32.68 -8.05
CA PRO A 29 -4.17 -33.78 -8.89
C PRO A 29 -4.09 -33.45 -10.39
N PRO A 30 -4.11 -34.45 -11.29
CA PRO A 30 -3.96 -34.24 -12.71
C PRO A 30 -5.27 -33.75 -13.35
N GLY A 31 -5.18 -32.68 -14.16
CA GLY A 31 -6.16 -32.39 -15.20
C GLY A 31 -7.26 -31.40 -14.86
N HIS A 32 -6.90 -30.15 -14.58
CA HIS A 32 -7.65 -29.01 -15.10
C HIS A 32 -6.61 -28.01 -15.58
N GLU A 33 -6.45 -27.88 -16.90
CA GLU A 33 -5.98 -26.62 -17.46
C GLU A 33 -6.83 -25.55 -16.76
N THR A 34 -6.22 -24.72 -15.91
CA THR A 34 -6.96 -23.63 -15.30
C THR A 34 -7.26 -22.73 -16.47
N LEU A 35 -8.44 -22.93 -17.07
CA LEU A 35 -9.04 -21.96 -17.95
C LEU A 35 -9.06 -20.70 -17.10
N VAL A 36 -8.10 -19.81 -17.34
CA VAL A 36 -8.30 -18.39 -17.11
C VAL A 36 -9.38 -18.04 -18.09
N VAL A 37 -10.62 -18.38 -17.76
CA VAL A 37 -11.77 -17.74 -18.37
C VAL A 37 -11.58 -16.29 -17.95
N PRO A 38 -11.30 -15.35 -18.87
CA PRO A 38 -11.39 -13.96 -18.48
C PRO A 38 -12.82 -13.81 -17.94
N GLU A 39 -12.94 -13.46 -16.66
CA GLU A 39 -14.23 -13.10 -16.10
C GLU A 39 -14.77 -12.01 -17.03
N VAL A 40 -15.85 -12.34 -17.74
CA VAL A 40 -16.39 -11.46 -18.77
C VAL A 40 -16.92 -10.24 -18.03
N VAL A 41 -16.13 -9.17 -18.01
CA VAL A 41 -16.52 -7.91 -17.36
C VAL A 41 -17.78 -7.41 -18.06
N PRO A 42 -18.91 -7.26 -17.35
CA PRO A 42 -20.14 -6.81 -17.97
C PRO A 42 -19.96 -5.38 -18.54
N PRO A 43 -20.28 -5.14 -19.84
CA PRO A 43 -20.15 -3.80 -20.42
C PRO A 43 -20.94 -2.73 -19.67
N ALA A 44 -22.06 -3.11 -19.05
CA ALA A 44 -22.87 -2.22 -18.21
C ALA A 44 -22.10 -1.71 -16.98
N LEU A 45 -21.23 -2.53 -16.39
CA LEU A 45 -20.43 -2.13 -15.23
C LEU A 45 -19.30 -1.18 -15.64
N VAL A 46 -18.65 -1.45 -16.77
CA VAL A 46 -17.66 -0.54 -17.38
C VAL A 46 -18.29 0.82 -17.69
N ALA A 47 -19.49 0.82 -18.29
CA ALA A 47 -20.22 2.03 -18.62
C ALA A 47 -20.62 2.81 -17.36
N ALA A 48 -21.08 2.13 -16.30
CA ALA A 48 -21.44 2.77 -15.03
C ALA A 48 -20.25 3.49 -14.40
N ILE A 49 -19.08 2.83 -14.32
CA ILE A 49 -17.86 3.45 -13.78
C ILE A 49 -17.41 4.63 -14.64
N THR A 50 -17.43 4.46 -15.96
CA THR A 50 -17.00 5.51 -16.90
C THR A 50 -17.92 6.73 -16.81
N ALA A 51 -19.23 6.53 -16.71
CA ALA A 51 -20.22 7.60 -16.58
C ALA A 51 -20.18 8.30 -15.22
N GLY A 52 -19.66 7.63 -14.18
CA GLY A 52 -19.48 8.23 -12.85
C GLY A 52 -18.27 9.17 -12.74
N ARG A 53 -17.42 9.25 -13.78
CA ARG A 53 -16.26 10.13 -13.76
C ARG A 53 -16.66 11.59 -13.97
N PRO A 54 -16.14 12.54 -13.17
CA PRO A 54 -16.38 13.95 -13.39
C PRO A 54 -15.86 14.43 -14.75
N ASP A 55 -16.63 15.27 -15.43
CA ASP A 55 -16.22 15.89 -16.69
C ASP A 55 -14.96 16.75 -16.51
N GLY A 56 -14.06 16.72 -17.50
CA GLY A 56 -12.81 17.47 -17.48
C GLY A 56 -11.64 16.78 -16.75
N TYR A 57 -11.84 15.59 -16.20
CA TYR A 57 -10.81 14.79 -15.53
C TYR A 57 -10.48 13.51 -16.32
N PRO A 58 -9.58 13.58 -17.31
CA PRO A 58 -9.31 12.45 -18.22
C PRO A 58 -8.52 11.30 -17.55
N VAL A 59 -7.96 11.54 -16.37
CA VAL A 59 -7.28 10.54 -15.54
C VAL A 59 -8.14 10.28 -14.32
N GLY A 60 -8.67 9.07 -14.21
CA GLY A 60 -9.48 8.62 -13.09
C GLY A 60 -8.85 7.43 -12.36
N GLY A 61 -9.38 7.15 -11.18
CA GLY A 61 -8.96 6.06 -10.32
C GLY A 61 -9.98 5.83 -9.22
N ILE A 62 -9.65 4.95 -8.29
CA ILE A 62 -10.48 4.64 -7.12
C ILE A 62 -9.65 4.73 -5.84
N ASP A 63 -10.33 4.88 -4.71
CA ASP A 63 -9.78 4.58 -3.40
C ASP A 63 -10.60 3.45 -2.74
N VAL A 64 -9.93 2.61 -1.95
CA VAL A 64 -10.55 1.47 -1.27
C VAL A 64 -10.10 1.37 0.18
N SER A 65 -10.97 0.79 1.02
CA SER A 65 -10.76 0.64 2.45
C SER A 65 -11.42 -0.64 2.98
N SER A 66 -11.27 -0.91 4.27
CA SER A 66 -12.03 -1.97 4.95
C SER A 66 -13.55 -1.80 4.88
N HIS A 67 -14.06 -0.62 4.52
CA HIS A 67 -15.50 -0.41 4.33
C HIS A 67 -16.03 -1.21 3.14
N ASP A 68 -15.28 -1.26 2.04
CA ASP A 68 -15.68 -1.93 0.80
C ASP A 68 -15.89 -3.43 1.03
N HIS A 69 -14.99 -4.04 1.81
CA HIS A 69 -15.03 -5.45 2.21
C HIS A 69 -16.23 -5.84 3.07
N ARG A 70 -16.99 -4.88 3.61
CA ARG A 70 -18.22 -5.19 4.37
C ARG A 70 -19.37 -5.63 3.48
N ARG A 71 -19.34 -5.26 2.20
CA ARG A 71 -20.45 -5.48 1.27
C ARG A 71 -20.02 -6.11 -0.04
N TYR A 72 -18.79 -5.89 -0.47
CA TYR A 72 -18.31 -6.27 -1.80
C TYR A 72 -16.84 -6.71 -1.75
N THR A 73 -16.41 -7.45 -2.77
CA THR A 73 -14.99 -7.69 -3.05
C THR A 73 -14.59 -6.78 -4.21
N VAL A 74 -13.42 -6.15 -4.14
CA VAL A 74 -12.92 -5.30 -5.23
C VAL A 74 -12.63 -6.16 -6.46
N HIS A 75 -13.27 -5.84 -7.58
CA HIS A 75 -13.08 -6.55 -8.85
C HIS A 75 -12.15 -5.76 -9.78
N TRP A 76 -10.83 -5.95 -9.60
CA TRP A 76 -9.79 -5.24 -10.34
C TRP A 76 -9.91 -5.29 -11.87
N PRO A 77 -10.28 -6.42 -12.50
CA PRO A 77 -10.44 -6.46 -13.96
C PRO A 77 -11.48 -5.46 -14.47
N THR A 78 -12.53 -5.19 -13.69
CA THR A 78 -13.53 -4.17 -14.04
C THR A 78 -12.91 -2.78 -14.07
N GLU A 79 -12.13 -2.43 -13.05
CA GLU A 79 -11.49 -1.11 -12.95
C GLU A 79 -10.47 -0.89 -14.08
N VAL A 80 -9.70 -1.93 -14.41
CA VAL A 80 -8.79 -1.92 -15.56
C VAL A 80 -9.57 -1.71 -16.86
N ALA A 81 -10.66 -2.46 -17.08
CA ALA A 81 -11.50 -2.33 -18.27
C ALA A 81 -12.19 -0.96 -18.37
N ALA A 82 -12.60 -0.37 -17.25
CA ALA A 82 -13.12 0.98 -17.16
C ALA A 82 -12.05 2.05 -17.38
N GLY A 83 -10.76 1.69 -17.35
CA GLY A 83 -9.66 2.59 -17.61
C GLY A 83 -9.18 3.37 -16.38
N SER A 84 -9.42 2.88 -15.18
CA SER A 84 -8.85 3.45 -13.96
C SER A 84 -7.32 3.37 -14.01
N ARG A 85 -6.64 4.48 -13.75
CA ARG A 85 -5.19 4.66 -13.91
C ARG A 85 -4.44 4.61 -12.59
N PHE A 86 -5.13 4.92 -11.49
CA PHE A 86 -4.54 4.92 -10.17
C PHE A 86 -5.48 4.31 -9.13
N VAL A 87 -4.89 3.84 -8.03
CA VAL A 87 -5.61 3.32 -6.86
C VAL A 87 -4.99 3.91 -5.59
N TYR A 88 -5.82 4.30 -4.63
CA TYR A 88 -5.38 4.51 -3.25
C TYR A 88 -5.99 3.46 -2.32
N VAL A 89 -5.22 3.03 -1.31
CA VAL A 89 -5.68 2.06 -0.32
C VAL A 89 -5.54 2.67 1.08
N LYS A 90 -6.60 2.65 1.89
CA LYS A 90 -6.53 3.11 3.29
C LYS A 90 -5.52 2.25 4.04
N ALA A 91 -4.47 2.84 4.60
CA ALA A 91 -3.50 2.12 5.41
C ALA A 91 -3.85 2.19 6.89
N THR A 92 -4.11 3.38 7.41
CA THR A 92 -4.27 3.61 8.85
C THR A 92 -5.38 4.60 9.17
N GLU A 93 -5.74 4.66 10.44
CA GLU A 93 -6.55 5.72 11.02
C GLU A 93 -6.05 6.03 12.44
N GLY A 94 -5.85 7.31 12.73
CA GLY A 94 -5.26 7.72 14.00
C GLY A 94 -3.89 7.06 14.24
N THR A 95 -3.61 6.73 15.49
CA THR A 95 -2.33 6.13 15.93
C THR A 95 -2.40 4.63 16.16
N ALA A 96 -3.57 3.99 15.98
CA ALA A 96 -3.78 2.62 16.42
C ALA A 96 -4.43 1.71 15.37
N TYR A 97 -5.33 2.23 14.54
CA TYR A 97 -6.00 1.40 13.56
C TYR A 97 -5.09 1.18 12.35
N VAL A 98 -5.00 -0.09 11.92
CA VAL A 98 -4.43 -0.51 10.64
C VAL A 98 -5.54 -1.20 9.87
N ASN A 99 -5.74 -0.84 8.60
CA ASN A 99 -6.71 -1.49 7.76
C ASN A 99 -6.30 -2.97 7.57
N PRO A 100 -7.10 -3.95 8.02
CA PRO A 100 -6.73 -5.37 7.95
C PRO A 100 -6.65 -5.90 6.51
N HIS A 101 -7.20 -5.18 5.54
CA HIS A 101 -7.16 -5.54 4.12
C HIS A 101 -6.03 -4.86 3.35
N PHE A 102 -5.31 -3.90 3.96
CA PHE A 102 -4.36 -3.04 3.28
C PHE A 102 -3.32 -3.82 2.47
N GLU A 103 -2.67 -4.83 3.06
CA GLU A 103 -1.61 -5.58 2.37
C GLU A 103 -2.14 -6.34 1.15
N ALA A 104 -3.30 -6.98 1.27
CA ALA A 104 -3.91 -7.73 0.18
C ALA A 104 -4.37 -6.80 -0.95
N ASP A 105 -5.06 -5.71 -0.59
CA ASP A 105 -5.59 -4.74 -1.57
C ASP A 105 -4.45 -3.98 -2.26
N TYR A 106 -3.43 -3.57 -1.52
CA TYR A 106 -2.28 -2.86 -2.09
C TYR A 106 -1.50 -3.75 -3.05
N ALA A 107 -1.28 -5.03 -2.70
CA ALA A 107 -0.62 -5.97 -3.59
C ALA A 107 -1.44 -6.24 -4.87
N ALA A 108 -2.75 -6.44 -4.72
CA ALA A 108 -3.64 -6.64 -5.87
C ALA A 108 -3.72 -5.40 -6.77
N ALA A 109 -3.78 -4.20 -6.17
CA ALA A 109 -3.74 -2.93 -6.88
C ALA A 109 -2.42 -2.76 -7.66
N ARG A 110 -1.26 -3.08 -7.07
CA ARG A 110 0.04 -3.02 -7.77
C ARG A 110 0.15 -4.02 -8.91
N ALA A 111 -0.54 -5.16 -8.83
CA ALA A 111 -0.60 -6.13 -9.91
C ALA A 111 -1.51 -5.68 -11.07
N ALA A 112 -2.58 -4.95 -10.77
CA ALA A 112 -3.58 -4.52 -11.75
C ALA A 112 -3.29 -3.12 -12.35
N HIS A 113 -2.63 -2.24 -11.60
CA HIS A 113 -2.45 -0.83 -11.95
C HIS A 113 -1.01 -0.37 -11.73
N ARG A 114 -0.59 0.58 -12.57
CA ARG A 114 0.75 1.16 -12.50
C ARG A 114 0.93 2.12 -11.32
N TYR A 115 -0.09 2.92 -11.01
CA TYR A 115 0.02 3.98 -10.02
C TYR A 115 -0.79 3.64 -8.77
N VAL A 116 -0.11 3.44 -7.64
CA VAL A 116 -0.80 3.05 -6.38
C VAL A 116 -0.25 3.84 -5.22
N GLY A 117 -1.14 4.36 -4.37
CA GLY A 117 -0.80 5.08 -3.16
C GLY A 117 -1.53 4.52 -1.95
N ALA A 118 -1.17 5.06 -0.79
CA ALA A 118 -1.86 4.82 0.46
C ALA A 118 -2.37 6.13 1.04
N TYR A 119 -3.39 6.05 1.89
CA TYR A 119 -3.88 7.20 2.65
C TYR A 119 -4.16 6.87 4.11
N VAL A 120 -4.22 7.90 4.94
CA VAL A 120 -4.58 7.84 6.36
C VAL A 120 -5.85 8.65 6.61
N PHE A 121 -6.78 8.08 7.37
CA PHE A 121 -7.89 8.87 7.93
C PHE A 121 -7.41 9.59 9.19
N ALA A 122 -7.39 10.91 9.14
CA ALA A 122 -6.93 11.75 10.23
C ALA A 122 -7.91 11.76 11.40
N ARG A 123 -7.35 11.77 12.62
CA ARG A 123 -8.12 11.89 13.87
C ARG A 123 -7.62 13.06 14.70
N PRO A 124 -7.87 14.33 14.31
CA PRO A 124 -7.45 15.49 15.09
C PRO A 124 -8.01 15.51 16.52
N ASP A 125 -9.16 14.89 16.75
CA ASP A 125 -9.77 14.73 18.08
C ASP A 125 -8.90 13.92 19.05
N LEU A 126 -8.00 13.08 18.53
CA LEU A 126 -7.06 12.28 19.32
C LEU A 126 -5.73 13.00 19.56
N GLY A 127 -5.50 14.17 18.94
CA GLY A 127 -4.21 14.86 18.99
C GLY A 127 -3.10 14.09 18.26
N ASP A 128 -1.85 14.32 18.67
CA ASP A 128 -0.65 13.62 18.19
C ASP A 128 -0.53 13.49 16.65
N PRO A 129 -0.56 14.60 15.89
CA PRO A 129 -0.45 14.58 14.43
C PRO A 129 0.84 13.89 13.94
N VAL A 130 1.96 14.10 14.65
CA VAL A 130 3.24 13.46 14.33
C VAL A 130 3.16 11.95 14.51
N GLY A 131 2.59 11.47 15.63
CA GLY A 131 2.39 10.04 15.84
C GLY A 131 1.45 9.39 14.83
N GLN A 132 0.42 10.12 14.35
CA GLN A 132 -0.45 9.64 13.26
C GLN A 132 0.31 9.53 11.93
N ALA A 133 1.12 10.54 11.59
CA ALA A 133 1.97 10.51 10.41
C ALA A 133 3.00 9.37 10.46
N ASP A 134 3.68 9.19 11.60
CA ASP A 134 4.64 8.11 11.81
C ASP A 134 3.98 6.73 11.74
N HIS A 135 2.79 6.59 12.33
CA HIS A 135 2.01 5.35 12.24
C HIS A 135 1.61 5.04 10.81
N PHE A 136 1.15 6.05 10.07
CA PHE A 136 0.83 5.89 8.67
C PHE A 136 2.05 5.49 7.83
N LEU A 137 3.16 6.22 7.92
CA LEU A 137 4.35 5.98 7.10
C LEU A 137 4.96 4.59 7.32
N ARG A 138 4.85 4.03 8.54
CA ARG A 138 5.25 2.64 8.82
C ARG A 138 4.44 1.60 8.04
N HIS A 139 3.20 1.93 7.65
CA HIS A 139 2.27 1.00 6.99
C HIS A 139 2.00 1.37 5.53
N ALA A 140 2.32 2.59 5.08
CA ALA A 140 1.90 3.14 3.78
C ALA A 140 2.53 2.49 2.54
N ARG A 141 3.54 1.61 2.69
CA ARG A 141 4.34 1.02 1.58
C ARG A 141 4.93 2.07 0.63
N PHE A 142 5.17 3.29 1.14
CA PHE A 142 5.67 4.38 0.32
C PHE A 142 7.09 4.08 -0.19
N ALA A 143 7.27 4.23 -1.50
CA ALA A 143 8.56 4.12 -2.18
C ALA A 143 8.75 5.29 -3.15
N ARG A 144 10.00 5.69 -3.38
CA ARG A 144 10.34 6.71 -4.38
C ARG A 144 10.69 6.05 -5.72
N ASP A 145 9.71 5.40 -6.34
CA ASP A 145 9.89 4.55 -7.54
C ASP A 145 9.17 5.09 -8.80
N ALA A 146 8.62 6.31 -8.75
CA ALA A 146 7.82 6.95 -9.81
C ALA A 146 6.48 6.26 -10.13
N GLU A 147 6.13 5.19 -9.41
CA GLU A 147 4.87 4.43 -9.55
C GLU A 147 4.04 4.49 -8.27
N THR A 148 4.68 4.71 -7.13
CA THR A 148 4.04 4.93 -5.85
C THR A 148 3.59 6.37 -5.73
N LEU A 149 2.29 6.56 -5.56
CA LEU A 149 1.70 7.89 -5.46
C LEU A 149 2.07 8.55 -4.12
N VAL A 150 2.05 9.89 -4.13
CA VAL A 150 2.27 10.67 -2.92
C VAL A 150 1.20 10.31 -1.88
N PRO A 151 1.59 9.92 -0.65
CA PRO A 151 0.62 9.63 0.39
C PRO A 151 -0.23 10.87 0.69
N PHE A 152 -1.53 10.69 0.92
CA PHE A 152 -2.41 11.80 1.31
C PHE A 152 -3.06 11.58 2.67
N VAL A 153 -3.47 12.69 3.28
CA VAL A 153 -4.22 12.73 4.53
C VAL A 153 -5.68 12.96 4.19
N ASP A 154 -6.53 12.01 4.57
CA ASP A 154 -7.97 12.14 4.52
C ASP A 154 -8.43 12.85 5.79
N LEU A 155 -8.64 14.16 5.69
CA LEU A 155 -9.13 15.03 6.75
C LEU A 155 -10.51 15.54 6.33
N GLU A 156 -11.54 14.86 6.81
CA GLU A 156 -12.92 15.10 6.42
C GLU A 156 -13.86 15.13 7.64
N TRP A 157 -15.16 14.98 7.39
CA TRP A 157 -16.16 14.99 8.45
C TRP A 157 -16.02 13.76 9.37
N PRO A 158 -16.13 13.89 10.71
CA PRO A 158 -16.11 12.73 11.60
C PRO A 158 -17.31 11.80 11.34
N TYR A 159 -17.03 10.53 11.06
CA TYR A 159 -18.08 9.54 10.80
C TYR A 159 -18.90 9.21 12.07
N PRO A 160 -20.13 8.68 11.93
CA PRO A 160 -20.94 8.24 13.06
C PRO A 160 -20.18 7.25 13.98
N GLY A 161 -19.84 7.72 15.19
CA GLY A 161 -19.03 6.96 16.15
C GLY A 161 -17.83 7.76 16.68
N VAL A 162 -17.35 8.75 15.93
CA VAL A 162 -16.41 9.76 16.42
C VAL A 162 -17.21 10.84 17.16
N ARG A 163 -16.91 11.05 18.45
CA ARG A 163 -17.63 11.99 19.32
C ARG A 163 -17.00 13.38 19.24
N ALA A 164 -17.07 14.01 18.08
CA ALA A 164 -16.57 15.36 17.87
C ALA A 164 -17.47 16.17 16.93
N ASP A 165 -17.36 17.49 17.00
CA ASP A 165 -17.98 18.40 16.04
C ASP A 165 -17.34 18.27 14.64
N PRO A 166 -17.88 18.92 13.60
CA PRO A 166 -17.35 18.82 12.23
C PRO A 166 -15.87 19.22 12.06
N CYS A 167 -15.31 19.93 13.03
CA CYS A 167 -13.92 20.37 13.07
C CYS A 167 -13.13 19.64 14.16
N TYR A 168 -13.57 18.46 14.59
CA TYR A 168 -12.93 17.64 15.62
C TYR A 168 -12.80 18.34 17.00
N ASN A 169 -13.73 19.24 17.32
CA ASN A 169 -13.71 20.13 18.48
C ASN A 169 -12.53 21.12 18.49
N LEU A 170 -11.94 21.40 17.32
CA LEU A 170 -10.84 22.35 17.15
C LEU A 170 -11.32 23.64 16.51
N LYS A 171 -10.73 24.77 16.94
CA LYS A 171 -10.83 26.03 16.23
C LYS A 171 -10.00 26.00 14.94
N PRO A 172 -10.27 26.86 13.95
CA PRO A 172 -9.51 26.88 12.69
C PRO A 172 -8.00 27.04 12.84
N ASP A 173 -7.53 27.83 13.81
CA ASP A 173 -6.10 28.00 14.11
C ASP A 173 -5.48 26.73 14.72
N GLN A 174 -6.22 26.03 15.56
CA GLN A 174 -5.78 24.76 16.16
C GLN A 174 -5.72 23.63 15.13
N LEU A 175 -6.72 23.52 14.24
CA LEU A 175 -6.71 22.54 13.16
C LEU A 175 -5.58 22.83 12.16
N ARG A 176 -5.34 24.10 11.84
CA ARG A 176 -4.18 24.52 11.03
C ARG A 176 -2.86 24.11 11.70
N ALA A 177 -2.71 24.37 13.00
CA ALA A 177 -1.52 23.96 13.74
C ALA A 177 -1.34 22.44 13.70
N TRP A 178 -2.42 21.67 13.87
CA TRP A 178 -2.40 20.21 13.77
C TRP A 178 -1.92 19.71 12.40
N ILE A 179 -2.37 20.33 11.30
CA ILE A 179 -1.95 19.98 9.92
C ILE A 179 -0.46 20.27 9.69
N HIS A 180 0.06 21.33 10.28
CA HIS A 180 1.44 21.80 10.08
C HIS A 180 2.42 21.31 11.15
N GLU A 181 1.97 20.48 12.09
CA GLU A 181 2.86 19.97 13.12
C GLU A 181 3.92 19.07 12.49
N GLU A 182 5.18 19.42 12.72
CA GLU A 182 6.33 18.68 12.25
C GLU A 182 7.01 18.02 13.45
N PRO A 183 7.60 16.81 13.30
CA PRO A 183 8.45 16.26 14.34
C PRO A 183 9.54 17.26 14.69
N ALA A 184 9.83 17.43 15.99
CA ALA A 184 10.96 18.23 16.44
C ALA A 184 12.24 17.69 15.77
N ARG A 185 12.83 18.45 14.84
CA ARG A 185 14.06 18.03 14.14
C ARG A 185 15.21 17.97 15.14
N PRO A 186 15.87 16.81 15.35
CA PRO A 186 17.19 16.80 15.94
C PRO A 186 18.13 17.56 14.99
N ALA A 187 18.94 18.47 15.52
CA ALA A 187 19.93 19.16 14.70
C ALA A 187 20.86 18.15 14.01
N GLY A 188 20.87 18.12 12.67
CA GLY A 188 21.94 17.45 11.89
C GLY A 188 21.61 16.21 11.07
N ARG A 189 20.34 15.86 10.78
CA ARG A 189 20.02 14.75 9.86
C ARG A 189 19.51 15.26 8.50
N VAL A 190 20.23 14.92 7.43
CA VAL A 190 20.04 15.47 6.06
C VAL A 190 19.16 14.58 5.17
N ASP A 191 18.73 13.43 5.67
CA ASP A 191 18.04 12.41 4.89
C ASP A 191 16.62 12.24 5.43
N ASP A 192 15.69 13.11 5.03
CA ASP A 192 14.28 12.76 5.23
C ASP A 192 13.34 13.33 4.17
N VAL A 193 12.25 12.60 3.96
CA VAL A 193 11.17 12.91 3.04
C VAL A 193 10.52 14.20 3.48
N ARG A 194 10.77 15.30 2.78
CA ARG A 194 9.99 16.53 2.93
C ARG A 194 8.54 16.19 2.64
N ALA A 195 7.67 16.28 3.66
CA ALA A 195 6.28 16.60 3.42
C ALA A 195 6.27 17.86 2.54
N VAL A 196 5.74 17.75 1.32
CA VAL A 196 5.58 18.92 0.46
C VAL A 196 4.42 19.70 1.07
N ALA A 197 4.71 20.57 2.03
CA ALA A 197 3.78 21.55 2.51
C ALA A 197 3.38 22.42 1.32
N VAL A 198 2.13 22.33 0.89
CA VAL A 198 1.56 23.30 -0.05
C VAL A 198 1.52 24.63 0.69
N PRO A 199 2.22 25.68 0.22
CA PRO A 199 2.21 26.96 0.91
C PRO A 199 0.79 27.50 0.97
N ALA A 200 0.33 27.86 2.17
CA ALA A 200 -0.87 28.67 2.32
C ALA A 200 -0.64 30.00 1.60
N ARG A 201 -1.49 30.32 0.63
CA ARG A 201 -1.57 31.67 0.05
C ARG A 201 -2.32 32.61 0.97
#